data_AF-A0A0M3HPI4-F1
#
_entry.id   AF-A0A0M3HPI4-F1
#
_cell.length_a   1.000
_cell.length_b   1.000
_cell.length_c   1.000
_cell.angle_alpha   90.00
_cell.angle_beta   90.00
_cell.angle_gamma   90.00
#
_symmetry.space_group_name_H-M   'P 1'
#
loop_
_entity.id
_entity.type
_entity.pdbx_description
1 polymer ?
#
loop_
_entity_poly.entity_id
_entity_poly.type
_entity_poly.pdbx_seq_one_letter_code
_entity_poly.pdbx_strand_id
1 'polypeptide(L)'
;MGNRWDGEVEEERRSEAESEVDLAGMISELTRECSLLVFSFALQIILLYEALRKRFVDLLTSTTSVEYVKLIVSCLDYSADDGLTRVVLQTALTSTNEAGRKWSTRFLGVIAGHELQGFAEWGMSLLLAQLSDHSAKVVRHAIRLLHRWMPFYPESISLLKNVRLDALGDAGIMLKTHLFANEDYVGSNPNDVQVAFNLWRKEFNARYVEVIDEDLKVAMLNVKRSLDGRFARISNDKSLRQSVPLPVHFYGQMALHLTGQQMLSKSGEVERLLDYLRRWSVSVETSQLRNIKGAILALAHIAGSRSPDCSGHLSLCGTMSDIERAWCCILGNEFNRQQ
;
A
#
# COMPACT_ATOMS: atom_id res chain seq x y z
N MET A 1 60.83 -56.85 11.77
CA MET A 1 59.95 -56.39 12.87
C MET A 1 58.74 -55.72 12.22
N GLY A 2 57.74 -56.43 11.71
CA GLY A 2 57.24 -57.73 12.11
C GLY A 2 56.09 -57.55 13.10
N ASN A 3 54.92 -57.23 12.56
CA ASN A 3 53.57 -57.54 13.05
C ASN A 3 53.26 -57.19 14.52
N ARG A 4 52.82 -55.95 14.75
CA ARG A 4 52.01 -55.60 15.93
C ARG A 4 51.07 -54.40 15.76
N TRP A 5 50.79 -53.98 14.51
CA TRP A 5 49.86 -52.86 14.21
C TRP A 5 48.72 -53.25 13.26
N ASP A 6 48.69 -54.48 12.74
CA ASP A 6 47.62 -54.97 11.85
C ASP A 6 46.56 -55.81 12.58
N GLY A 7 46.66 -55.95 13.91
CA GLY A 7 45.71 -56.71 14.73
C GLY A 7 44.60 -55.86 15.38
N GLU A 8 44.87 -54.59 15.68
CA GLU A 8 43.86 -53.69 16.27
C GLU A 8 42.95 -53.04 15.21
N VAL A 9 43.40 -52.91 13.95
CA VAL A 9 42.61 -52.28 12.87
C VAL A 9 41.59 -53.26 12.25
N GLU A 10 41.77 -54.57 12.41
CA GLU A 10 40.86 -55.59 11.85
C GLU A 10 39.73 -55.99 12.83
N GLU A 11 39.90 -55.72 14.13
CA GLU A 11 38.86 -55.95 15.16
C GLU A 11 37.94 -54.73 15.30
N GLU A 12 38.44 -53.51 15.04
CA GLU A 12 37.64 -52.28 14.97
C GLU A 12 36.73 -52.28 13.71
N ARG A 13 37.23 -52.77 12.56
CA ARG A 13 36.43 -52.90 11.30
C ARG A 13 35.37 -54.02 11.31
N ARG A 14 35.47 -55.04 12.16
CA ARG A 14 34.39 -56.03 12.35
C ARG A 14 33.28 -55.53 13.27
N SER A 15 33.61 -54.69 14.25
CA SER A 15 32.63 -54.09 15.15
C SER A 15 31.78 -52.99 14.47
N GLU A 16 32.34 -52.25 13.52
CA GLU A 16 31.59 -51.23 12.78
C GLU A 16 30.66 -51.84 11.71
N ALA A 17 31.05 -52.93 11.04
CA ALA A 17 30.22 -53.58 10.02
C ALA A 17 29.03 -54.39 10.58
N GLU A 18 29.15 -54.96 11.79
CA GLU A 18 28.00 -55.60 12.48
C GLU A 18 27.02 -54.57 13.07
N SER A 19 27.44 -53.32 13.31
CA SER A 19 26.56 -52.24 13.79
C SER A 19 25.76 -51.54 12.67
N GLU A 20 26.28 -51.53 11.44
CA GLU A 20 25.65 -50.84 10.30
C GLU A 20 24.58 -51.70 9.59
N VAL A 21 24.73 -53.03 9.61
CA VAL A 21 23.76 -53.97 9.01
C VAL A 21 22.51 -54.16 9.87
N ASP A 22 22.60 -54.00 11.19
CA ASP A 22 21.44 -54.09 12.10
C ASP A 22 20.64 -52.76 12.15
N LEU A 23 21.31 -51.62 11.94
CA LEU A 23 20.67 -50.29 11.91
C LEU A 23 19.86 -50.07 10.62
N ALA A 24 20.36 -50.51 9.46
CA ALA A 24 19.64 -50.36 8.18
C ALA A 24 18.40 -51.27 8.08
N GLY A 25 18.47 -52.48 8.65
CA GLY A 25 17.33 -53.40 8.78
C GLY A 25 16.25 -52.84 9.72
N MET A 26 16.64 -52.42 10.93
CA MET A 26 15.73 -51.76 11.89
C MET A 26 15.13 -50.47 11.35
N ILE A 27 15.88 -49.64 10.62
CA ILE A 27 15.36 -48.42 10.00
C ILE A 27 14.38 -48.78 8.88
N SER A 28 14.60 -49.82 8.06
CA SER A 28 13.65 -50.17 7.00
C SER A 28 12.34 -50.77 7.53
N GLU A 29 12.39 -51.55 8.61
CA GLU A 29 11.22 -52.12 9.30
C GLU A 29 10.44 -51.02 10.07
N LEU A 30 11.14 -50.13 10.79
CA LEU A 30 10.51 -48.95 11.42
C LEU A 30 9.99 -47.95 10.39
N THR A 31 10.63 -47.77 9.24
CA THR A 31 10.14 -46.81 8.22
C THR A 31 8.89 -47.34 7.50
N ARG A 32 8.69 -48.67 7.43
CA ARG A 32 7.45 -49.28 6.92
C ARG A 32 6.30 -49.26 7.93
N GLU A 33 6.57 -49.40 9.23
CA GLU A 33 5.52 -49.35 10.27
C GLU A 33 5.25 -47.92 10.80
N CYS A 34 6.25 -47.04 10.82
CA CYS A 34 6.09 -45.65 11.25
C CYS A 34 5.65 -44.69 10.14
N SER A 35 5.68 -45.06 8.86
CA SER A 35 5.17 -44.19 7.80
C SER A 35 3.66 -43.95 7.95
N LEU A 36 2.86 -44.95 8.31
CA LEU A 36 1.43 -44.75 8.55
C LEU A 36 1.13 -44.04 9.88
N LEU A 37 1.95 -44.21 10.91
CA LEU A 37 1.76 -43.53 12.21
C LEU A 37 2.24 -42.09 12.20
N VAL A 38 3.35 -41.76 11.52
CA VAL A 38 3.83 -40.40 11.32
C VAL A 38 2.94 -39.67 10.32
N PHE A 39 2.49 -40.32 9.24
CA PHE A 39 1.43 -39.74 8.40
C PHE A 39 0.12 -39.61 9.16
N SER A 40 -0.29 -40.57 9.99
CA SER A 40 -1.51 -40.47 10.80
C SER A 40 -1.40 -39.37 11.83
N PHE A 41 -0.29 -39.22 12.55
CA PHE A 41 -0.08 -38.12 13.52
C PHE A 41 0.04 -36.76 12.84
N ALA A 42 0.77 -36.67 11.72
CA ALA A 42 0.85 -35.46 10.92
C ALA A 42 -0.53 -35.12 10.34
N LEU A 43 -1.27 -36.09 9.82
CA LEU A 43 -2.64 -35.93 9.34
C LEU A 43 -3.57 -35.55 10.49
N GLN A 44 -3.41 -36.10 11.70
CA GLN A 44 -4.21 -35.77 12.88
C GLN A 44 -3.93 -34.35 13.36
N ILE A 45 -2.66 -33.91 13.34
CA ILE A 45 -2.24 -32.54 13.66
C ILE A 45 -2.74 -31.57 12.57
N ILE A 46 -2.63 -31.94 11.29
CA ILE A 46 -3.15 -31.15 10.15
C ILE A 46 -4.67 -31.06 10.21
N LEU A 47 -5.38 -32.16 10.47
CA LEU A 47 -6.84 -32.22 10.63
C LEU A 47 -7.29 -31.46 11.87
N LEU A 48 -6.53 -31.52 12.97
CA LEU A 48 -6.80 -30.72 14.17
C LEU A 48 -6.59 -29.23 13.89
N TYR A 49 -5.55 -28.87 13.15
CA TYR A 49 -5.25 -27.50 12.73
C TYR A 49 -6.30 -26.97 11.74
N GLU A 50 -6.80 -27.81 10.83
CA GLU A 50 -7.89 -27.46 9.92
C GLU A 50 -9.24 -27.33 10.66
N ALA A 51 -9.55 -28.25 11.59
CA ALA A 51 -10.72 -28.17 12.45
C ALA A 51 -10.68 -26.94 13.36
N LEU A 52 -9.51 -26.57 13.87
CA LEU A 52 -9.30 -25.37 14.66
C LEU A 52 -9.56 -24.11 13.83
N ARG A 53 -9.08 -24.06 12.58
CA ARG A 53 -9.35 -22.95 11.66
C ARG A 53 -10.83 -22.81 11.28
N LYS A 54 -11.55 -23.92 11.10
CA LYS A 54 -13.01 -23.90 10.93
C LYS A 54 -13.71 -23.31 12.14
N ARG A 55 -13.32 -23.71 13.36
CA ARG A 55 -13.83 -23.11 14.61
C ARG A 55 -13.51 -21.63 14.74
N PHE A 56 -12.38 -21.16 14.21
CA PHE A 56 -12.07 -19.73 14.20
C PHE A 56 -13.05 -18.92 13.35
N VAL A 57 -13.52 -19.45 12.21
CA VAL A 57 -14.57 -18.80 11.42
C VAL A 57 -15.85 -18.66 12.25
N ASP A 58 -16.28 -19.73 12.93
CA ASP A 58 -17.48 -19.71 13.78
C ASP A 58 -17.36 -18.74 14.97
N LEU A 59 -16.14 -18.55 15.47
CA LEU A 59 -15.84 -17.62 16.55
C LEU A 59 -15.79 -16.17 16.07
N LEU A 60 -15.63 -15.88 14.77
CA LEU A 60 -15.52 -14.51 14.24
C LEU A 60 -16.90 -13.93 13.90
N THR A 61 -17.63 -13.56 14.95
CA THR A 61 -18.96 -12.95 14.85
C THR A 61 -18.97 -11.47 15.22
N SER A 62 -20.09 -10.78 14.98
CA SER A 62 -20.25 -9.37 15.32
C SER A 62 -20.20 -9.08 16.83
N THR A 63 -20.42 -10.08 17.68
CA THR A 63 -20.35 -9.97 19.15
C THR A 63 -18.97 -10.27 19.71
N THR A 64 -18.02 -10.70 18.86
CA THR A 64 -16.69 -11.15 19.29
C THR A 64 -15.83 -9.98 19.75
N SER A 65 -15.19 -10.10 20.92
CA SER A 65 -14.30 -9.03 21.40
C SER A 65 -13.12 -8.82 20.46
N VAL A 66 -12.69 -7.57 20.32
CA VAL A 66 -11.59 -7.20 19.41
C VAL A 66 -10.29 -7.91 19.79
N GLU A 67 -10.05 -8.21 21.07
CA GLU A 67 -8.89 -8.94 21.56
C GLU A 67 -8.82 -10.36 20.99
N TYR A 68 -9.96 -11.05 20.90
CA TYR A 68 -10.02 -12.39 20.30
C TYR A 68 -9.78 -12.33 18.79
N VAL A 69 -10.34 -11.32 18.10
CA VAL A 69 -10.06 -11.11 16.67
C VAL A 69 -8.57 -10.89 16.44
N LYS A 70 -7.91 -10.07 17.27
CA LYS A 70 -6.46 -9.82 17.20
C LYS A 70 -5.67 -11.12 17.35
N LEU A 71 -5.99 -11.91 18.38
CA LEU A 71 -5.29 -13.15 18.66
C LEU A 71 -5.42 -14.14 17.50
N ILE A 72 -6.66 -14.40 17.07
CA ILE A 72 -6.97 -15.36 16.00
C ILE A 72 -6.28 -14.96 14.70
N VAL A 73 -6.38 -13.69 14.30
CA VAL A 73 -5.85 -13.23 13.01
C VAL A 73 -4.32 -13.10 13.03
N SER A 74 -3.71 -12.72 14.16
CA SER A 74 -2.25 -12.55 14.23
C SER A 74 -1.46 -13.86 14.35
N CYS A 75 -2.10 -14.96 14.78
CA CYS A 75 -1.42 -16.24 14.97
C CYS A 75 -1.44 -17.16 13.74
N LEU A 76 -2.00 -16.70 12.62
CA LEU A 76 -2.19 -17.49 11.41
C LEU A 76 -1.09 -17.19 10.38
N ASP A 77 -0.69 -18.21 9.63
CA ASP A 77 0.24 -18.07 8.50
C ASP A 77 -0.51 -17.89 7.18
N TYR A 78 -0.31 -16.73 6.55
CA TYR A 78 -0.95 -16.36 5.28
C TYR A 78 -0.12 -16.72 4.04
N SER A 79 1.07 -17.29 4.25
CA SER A 79 1.99 -17.68 3.17
C SER A 79 1.51 -18.93 2.45
N ALA A 80 0.85 -19.83 3.16
CA ALA A 80 0.34 -21.09 2.61
C ALA A 80 -0.88 -20.86 1.70
N ASP A 81 -0.96 -21.63 0.62
CA ASP A 81 -2.08 -21.58 -0.34
C ASP A 81 -3.32 -22.37 0.13
N ASP A 82 -3.43 -22.63 1.44
CA ASP A 82 -4.46 -23.50 1.99
C ASP A 82 -5.87 -22.91 2.01
N GLY A 83 -6.03 -21.66 1.57
CA GLY A 83 -7.31 -20.96 1.38
C GLY A 83 -8.05 -20.63 2.67
N LEU A 84 -8.15 -21.57 3.61
CA LEU A 84 -8.92 -21.46 4.85
C LEU A 84 -8.38 -20.37 5.76
N THR A 85 -7.05 -20.19 5.83
CA THR A 85 -6.44 -19.11 6.60
C THR A 85 -6.83 -17.73 6.06
N ARG A 86 -6.86 -17.59 4.72
CA ARG A 86 -7.34 -16.38 4.04
C ARG A 86 -8.84 -16.17 4.25
N VAL A 87 -9.63 -17.25 4.32
CA VAL A 87 -11.07 -17.19 4.66
C VAL A 87 -11.30 -16.70 6.10
N VAL A 88 -10.50 -17.14 7.07
CA VAL A 88 -10.57 -16.62 8.45
C VAL A 88 -10.29 -15.12 8.47
N LEU A 89 -9.27 -14.65 7.75
CA LEU A 89 -8.97 -13.22 7.63
C LEU A 89 -10.10 -12.45 6.92
N GLN A 90 -10.63 -12.98 5.82
CA GLN A 90 -11.77 -12.39 5.12
C GLN A 90 -12.99 -12.27 6.03
N THR A 91 -13.27 -13.31 6.82
CA THR A 91 -14.36 -13.30 7.82
C THR A 91 -14.10 -12.26 8.90
N ALA A 92 -12.86 -12.12 9.37
CA ALA A 92 -12.48 -11.10 10.33
C ALA A 92 -12.69 -9.68 9.77
N LEU A 93 -12.48 -9.50 8.46
CA LEU A 93 -12.63 -8.23 7.73
C LEU A 93 -14.08 -7.87 7.40
N THR A 94 -15.03 -8.81 7.43
CA THR A 94 -16.42 -8.58 7.00
C THR A 94 -17.45 -8.80 8.11
N SER A 95 -17.26 -9.82 8.95
CA SER A 95 -18.30 -10.34 9.86
C SER A 95 -18.14 -9.90 11.33
N THR A 96 -17.00 -9.33 11.71
CA THR A 96 -16.75 -8.88 13.10
C THR A 96 -17.31 -7.48 13.37
N ASN A 97 -17.27 -7.04 14.64
CA ASN A 97 -17.61 -5.65 14.98
C ASN A 97 -16.69 -4.63 14.31
N GLU A 98 -17.10 -3.34 14.33
CA GLU A 98 -16.33 -2.25 13.72
C GLU A 98 -14.86 -2.20 14.18
N ALA A 99 -14.61 -2.48 15.47
CA ALA A 99 -13.25 -2.44 16.03
C ALA A 99 -12.38 -3.60 15.50
N GLY A 100 -12.96 -4.79 15.38
CA GLY A 100 -12.37 -5.99 14.77
C GLY A 100 -12.01 -5.73 13.32
N ARG A 101 -12.97 -5.36 12.48
CA ARG A 101 -12.73 -5.10 11.05
C ARG A 101 -11.67 -4.02 10.85
N LYS A 102 -11.77 -2.89 11.55
CA LYS A 102 -10.76 -1.81 11.49
C LYS A 102 -9.35 -2.31 11.86
N TRP A 103 -9.23 -3.16 12.88
CA TRP A 103 -7.93 -3.72 13.26
C TRP A 103 -7.43 -4.71 12.19
N SER A 104 -8.29 -5.60 11.69
CA SER A 104 -7.96 -6.54 10.62
C SER A 104 -7.53 -5.82 9.34
N THR A 105 -8.19 -4.71 8.96
CA THR A 105 -7.77 -3.86 7.84
C THR A 105 -6.37 -3.30 8.08
N ARG A 106 -6.06 -2.83 9.30
CA ARG A 106 -4.70 -2.36 9.63
C ARG A 106 -3.68 -3.48 9.57
N PHE A 107 -4.06 -4.68 10.01
CA PHE A 107 -3.21 -5.86 9.99
C PHE A 107 -2.91 -6.33 8.56
N LEU A 108 -3.85 -6.23 7.62
CA LEU A 108 -3.56 -6.42 6.18
C LEU A 108 -2.42 -5.52 5.70
N GLY A 109 -2.34 -4.29 6.21
CA GLY A 109 -1.23 -3.39 5.92
C GLY A 109 0.12 -3.83 6.50
N VAL A 110 0.13 -4.66 7.54
CA VAL A 110 1.36 -5.31 8.05
C VAL A 110 1.74 -6.48 7.16
N ILE A 111 0.76 -7.31 6.76
CA ILE A 111 0.97 -8.44 5.85
C ILE A 111 1.52 -7.95 4.50
N ALA A 112 1.01 -6.83 3.98
CA ALA A 112 1.53 -6.21 2.77
C ALA A 112 3.03 -5.86 2.85
N GLY A 113 3.57 -5.60 4.04
CA GLY A 113 5.01 -5.36 4.20
C GLY A 113 5.88 -6.62 4.18
N HIS A 114 5.27 -7.81 4.21
CA HIS A 114 5.99 -9.09 4.19
C HIS A 114 6.06 -9.72 2.80
N GLU A 115 5.51 -9.06 1.78
CA GLU A 115 5.63 -9.47 0.36
C GLU A 115 5.28 -10.93 0.09
N LEU A 116 4.20 -11.42 0.71
CA LEU A 116 3.75 -12.80 0.56
C LEU A 116 3.44 -13.13 -0.91
N GLN A 117 3.66 -14.40 -1.28
CA GLN A 117 3.37 -14.88 -2.63
C GLN A 117 1.89 -14.64 -2.99
N GLY A 118 1.67 -14.09 -4.19
CA GLY A 118 0.33 -13.79 -4.69
C GLY A 118 -0.43 -12.67 -3.94
N PHE A 119 0.22 -11.93 -3.04
CA PHE A 119 -0.45 -10.88 -2.24
C PHE A 119 -1.12 -9.81 -3.10
N ALA A 120 -0.54 -9.48 -4.27
CA ALA A 120 -1.14 -8.54 -5.21
C ALA A 120 -2.53 -8.98 -5.69
N GLU A 121 -2.79 -10.28 -5.78
CA GLU A 121 -4.08 -10.82 -6.23
C GLU A 121 -5.06 -10.93 -5.06
N TRP A 122 -4.71 -11.62 -3.97
CA TRP A 122 -5.64 -11.85 -2.87
C TRP A 122 -5.66 -10.71 -1.85
N GLY A 123 -4.49 -10.22 -1.43
CA GLY A 123 -4.33 -9.25 -0.34
C GLY A 123 -4.78 -7.85 -0.73
N MET A 124 -4.37 -7.38 -1.91
CA MET A 124 -4.85 -6.09 -2.45
C MET A 124 -6.34 -6.14 -2.79
N SER A 125 -6.86 -7.28 -3.27
CA SER A 125 -8.31 -7.46 -3.47
C SER A 125 -9.09 -7.36 -2.15
N LEU A 126 -8.59 -7.96 -1.06
CA LEU A 126 -9.20 -7.81 0.26
C LEU A 126 -9.16 -6.34 0.73
N LEU A 127 -8.05 -5.62 0.53
CA LEU A 127 -7.97 -4.18 0.84
C LEU A 127 -8.96 -3.34 0.02
N LEU A 128 -9.12 -3.63 -1.27
CA LEU A 128 -10.09 -2.95 -2.14
C LEU A 128 -11.53 -3.26 -1.73
N ALA A 129 -11.82 -4.50 -1.32
CA ALA A 129 -13.15 -4.88 -0.82
C ALA A 129 -13.55 -4.08 0.43
N GLN A 130 -12.59 -3.71 1.29
CA GLN A 130 -12.83 -2.88 2.47
C GLN A 130 -13.30 -1.45 2.15
N LEU A 131 -13.19 -0.99 0.90
CA LEU A 131 -13.76 0.29 0.47
C LEU A 131 -15.29 0.30 0.48
N SER A 132 -15.92 -0.88 0.50
CA SER A 132 -17.39 -1.05 0.58
C SER A 132 -17.90 -1.25 2.01
N ASP A 133 -17.06 -1.07 3.04
CA ASP A 133 -17.48 -1.23 4.43
C ASP A 133 -18.47 -0.13 4.86
N HIS A 134 -19.44 -0.49 5.71
CA HIS A 134 -20.43 0.45 6.25
C HIS A 134 -19.84 1.47 7.23
N SER A 135 -18.74 1.12 7.92
CA SER A 135 -18.02 2.05 8.77
C SER A 135 -17.02 2.86 7.96
N ALA A 136 -17.29 4.14 7.87
CA ALA A 136 -16.38 5.06 7.21
C ALA A 136 -15.00 5.18 7.92
N LYS A 137 -14.90 4.72 9.18
CA LYS A 137 -13.59 4.58 9.86
C LYS A 137 -12.76 3.46 9.24
N VAL A 138 -13.38 2.34 8.87
CA VAL A 138 -12.72 1.21 8.20
C VAL A 138 -12.29 1.64 6.80
N VAL A 139 -13.21 2.21 6.02
CA VAL A 139 -12.94 2.73 4.66
C VAL A 139 -11.76 3.71 4.66
N ARG A 140 -11.71 4.65 5.62
CA ARG A 140 -10.58 5.59 5.74
C ARG A 140 -9.23 4.89 5.97
N HIS A 141 -9.20 3.80 6.73
CA HIS A 141 -7.96 3.04 6.92
C HIS A 141 -7.59 2.27 5.65
N ALA A 142 -8.57 1.68 4.96
CA ALA A 142 -8.34 1.00 3.69
C ALA A 142 -7.74 1.96 2.64
N ILE A 143 -8.31 3.16 2.47
CA ILE A 143 -7.78 4.18 1.53
C ILE A 143 -6.32 4.53 1.85
N ARG A 144 -5.98 4.75 3.12
CA ARG A 144 -4.59 5.04 3.54
C ARG A 144 -3.62 3.91 3.22
N LEU A 145 -4.05 2.67 3.41
CA LEU A 145 -3.22 1.50 3.09
C LEU A 145 -3.08 1.30 1.59
N LEU A 146 -4.14 1.50 0.81
CA LEU A 146 -4.08 1.43 -0.64
C LEU A 146 -3.10 2.47 -1.19
N HIS A 147 -3.19 3.74 -0.76
CA HIS A 147 -2.21 4.76 -1.17
C HIS A 147 -0.77 4.43 -0.81
N ARG A 148 -0.55 3.73 0.31
CA ARG A 148 0.79 3.31 0.75
C ARG A 148 1.33 2.16 -0.07
N TRP A 149 0.53 1.12 -0.27
CA TRP A 149 1.01 -0.17 -0.76
C TRP A 149 0.87 -0.34 -2.27
N MET A 150 -0.04 0.39 -2.92
CA MET A 150 -0.28 0.27 -4.36
C MET A 150 0.97 0.53 -5.23
N PRO A 151 1.85 1.51 -4.93
CA PRO A 151 3.10 1.67 -5.67
C PRO A 151 4.05 0.45 -5.59
N PHE A 152 3.96 -0.34 -4.52
CA PHE A 152 4.76 -1.57 -4.34
C PHE A 152 4.12 -2.80 -5.02
N TYR A 153 2.84 -2.70 -5.39
CA TYR A 153 2.08 -3.75 -6.06
C TYR A 153 1.46 -3.23 -7.37
N PRO A 154 2.28 -2.88 -8.38
CA PRO A 154 1.79 -2.28 -9.63
C PRO A 154 0.78 -3.18 -10.37
N GLU A 155 0.92 -4.50 -10.28
CA GLU A 155 -0.02 -5.49 -10.84
C GLU A 155 -1.46 -5.29 -10.33
N SER A 156 -1.60 -4.86 -9.07
CA SER A 156 -2.89 -4.65 -8.42
C SER A 156 -3.62 -3.38 -8.88
N ILE A 157 -2.93 -2.45 -9.56
CA ILE A 157 -3.52 -1.21 -10.06
C ILE A 157 -4.68 -1.50 -11.01
N SER A 158 -4.56 -2.56 -11.82
CA SER A 158 -5.61 -3.01 -12.74
C SER A 158 -6.94 -3.32 -12.03
N LEU A 159 -6.90 -3.77 -10.78
CA LEU A 159 -8.07 -4.12 -9.97
C LEU A 159 -8.94 -2.90 -9.62
N LEU A 160 -8.37 -1.68 -9.63
CA LEU A 160 -9.12 -0.45 -9.36
C LEU A 160 -10.24 -0.21 -10.37
N LYS A 161 -10.13 -0.73 -11.60
CA LYS A 161 -11.17 -0.63 -12.63
C LYS A 161 -12.50 -1.24 -12.19
N ASN A 162 -12.44 -2.23 -11.31
CA ASN A 162 -13.62 -2.97 -10.85
C ASN A 162 -14.30 -2.31 -9.64
N VAL A 163 -13.75 -1.19 -9.13
CA VAL A 163 -14.22 -0.53 -7.91
C VAL A 163 -14.95 0.77 -8.23
N ARG A 164 -16.13 0.97 -7.62
CA ARG A 164 -16.89 2.23 -7.73
C ARG A 164 -16.27 3.33 -6.86
N LEU A 165 -15.22 3.96 -7.36
CA LEU A 165 -14.47 4.98 -6.64
C LEU A 165 -15.20 6.34 -6.55
N ASP A 166 -16.19 6.60 -7.41
CA ASP A 166 -16.92 7.88 -7.43
C ASP A 166 -17.68 8.18 -6.13
N ALA A 167 -18.11 7.14 -5.41
CA ALA A 167 -18.79 7.29 -4.12
C ALA A 167 -17.85 7.79 -2.99
N LEU A 168 -16.53 7.76 -3.20
CA LEU A 168 -15.53 8.18 -2.21
C LEU A 168 -15.13 9.66 -2.35
N GLY A 169 -15.71 10.40 -3.29
CA GLY A 169 -15.41 11.82 -3.51
C GLY A 169 -13.93 12.06 -3.86
N ASP A 170 -13.31 13.05 -3.23
CA ASP A 170 -11.91 13.44 -3.49
C ASP A 170 -10.92 12.30 -3.24
N ALA A 171 -11.17 11.46 -2.22
CA ALA A 171 -10.35 10.28 -1.96
C ALA A 171 -10.46 9.23 -3.08
N GLY A 172 -11.62 9.14 -3.73
CA GLY A 172 -11.82 8.31 -4.91
C GLY A 172 -11.02 8.80 -6.11
N ILE A 173 -11.01 10.12 -6.36
CA ILE A 173 -10.20 10.74 -7.41
C ILE A 173 -8.71 10.48 -7.17
N MET A 174 -8.26 10.62 -5.93
CA MET A 174 -6.88 10.31 -5.53
C MET A 174 -6.54 8.84 -5.75
N LEU A 175 -7.44 7.89 -5.42
CA LEU A 175 -7.21 6.48 -5.69
C LEU A 175 -7.17 6.17 -7.19
N LYS A 176 -8.12 6.72 -7.97
CA LYS A 176 -8.13 6.61 -9.44
C LYS A 176 -6.82 7.10 -10.05
N THR A 177 -6.14 8.05 -9.40
CA THR A 177 -4.90 8.63 -9.90
C THR A 177 -3.77 7.59 -10.06
N HIS A 178 -3.77 6.53 -9.24
CA HIS A 178 -2.80 5.43 -9.36
C HIS A 178 -2.94 4.66 -10.69
N LEU A 179 -4.11 4.66 -11.34
CA LEU A 179 -4.29 4.04 -12.65
C LEU A 179 -3.36 4.65 -13.71
N PHE A 180 -3.09 5.96 -13.63
CA PHE A 180 -2.26 6.67 -14.61
C PHE A 180 -0.76 6.39 -14.44
N ALA A 181 -0.35 5.67 -13.39
CA ALA A 181 1.01 5.17 -13.24
C ALA A 181 1.33 4.05 -14.25
N ASN A 182 0.30 3.33 -14.70
CA ASN A 182 0.44 2.21 -15.63
C ASN A 182 0.37 2.72 -17.08
N GLU A 183 1.45 2.52 -17.84
CA GLU A 183 1.57 3.01 -19.22
C GLU A 183 0.55 2.35 -20.16
N ASP A 184 0.31 1.05 -20.04
CA ASP A 184 -0.66 0.32 -20.88
C ASP A 184 -2.09 0.84 -20.68
N TYR A 185 -2.45 1.19 -19.44
CA TYR A 185 -3.74 1.80 -19.14
C TYR A 185 -3.88 3.16 -19.80
N VAL A 186 -2.86 4.02 -19.69
CA VAL A 186 -2.84 5.36 -20.31
C VAL A 186 -2.94 5.25 -21.83
N GLY A 187 -2.17 4.35 -22.45
CA GLY A 187 -2.20 4.14 -23.90
C GLY A 187 -3.54 3.60 -24.41
N SER A 188 -4.19 2.72 -23.65
CA SER A 188 -5.46 2.10 -24.04
C SER A 188 -6.70 2.97 -23.76
N ASN A 189 -6.60 3.96 -22.86
CA ASN A 189 -7.75 4.74 -22.39
C ASN A 189 -7.53 6.27 -22.51
N PRO A 190 -7.33 6.81 -23.72
CA PRO A 190 -7.07 8.24 -23.92
C PRO A 190 -8.23 9.15 -23.46
N ASN A 191 -9.47 8.65 -23.51
CA ASN A 191 -10.64 9.38 -23.03
C ASN A 191 -10.59 9.61 -21.51
N ASP A 192 -10.24 8.58 -20.73
CA ASP A 192 -10.10 8.67 -19.27
C ASP A 192 -9.02 9.67 -18.89
N VAL A 193 -7.90 9.65 -19.62
CA VAL A 193 -6.80 10.61 -19.47
C VAL A 193 -7.27 12.03 -19.75
N GLN A 194 -8.03 12.25 -20.82
CA GLN A 194 -8.56 13.58 -21.15
C GLN A 194 -9.56 14.10 -20.11
N VAL A 195 -10.40 13.23 -19.56
CA VAL A 195 -11.32 13.56 -18.46
C VAL A 195 -10.50 13.95 -17.21
N ALA A 196 -9.47 13.18 -16.87
CA ALA A 196 -8.58 13.49 -15.75
C ALA A 196 -7.84 14.82 -15.95
N PHE A 197 -7.28 15.08 -17.14
CA PHE A 197 -6.67 16.38 -17.46
C PHE A 197 -7.64 17.53 -17.21
N ASN A 198 -8.88 17.43 -17.70
CA ASN A 198 -9.88 18.48 -17.54
C ASN A 198 -10.27 18.70 -16.07
N LEU A 199 -10.45 17.61 -15.31
CA LEU A 199 -10.78 17.66 -13.88
C LEU A 199 -9.66 18.32 -13.07
N TRP A 200 -8.42 17.84 -13.24
CA TRP A 200 -7.26 18.35 -12.52
C TRP A 200 -6.96 19.80 -12.86
N ARG A 201 -7.02 20.15 -14.16
CA ARG A 201 -6.83 21.52 -14.65
C ARG A 201 -7.82 22.51 -14.05
N LYS A 202 -9.12 22.17 -14.05
CA LYS A 202 -10.19 23.11 -13.69
C LYS A 202 -10.38 23.26 -12.19
N GLU A 203 -10.30 22.17 -11.45
CA GLU A 203 -10.77 22.14 -10.06
C GLU A 203 -9.81 21.40 -9.12
N PHE A 204 -9.30 20.24 -9.53
CA PHE A 204 -8.67 19.34 -8.56
C PHE A 204 -7.27 19.78 -8.13
N ASN A 205 -6.51 20.52 -8.95
CA ASN A 205 -5.23 21.10 -8.52
C ASN A 205 -5.40 22.01 -7.29
N ALA A 206 -6.50 22.77 -7.21
CA ALA A 206 -6.78 23.64 -6.08
C ALA A 206 -7.22 22.83 -4.85
N ARG A 207 -8.09 21.83 -5.04
CA ARG A 207 -8.52 20.90 -3.99
C ARG A 207 -7.37 20.05 -3.44
N TYR A 208 -6.42 19.67 -4.28
CA TYR A 208 -5.24 18.91 -3.89
C TYR A 208 -4.40 19.65 -2.83
N VAL A 209 -4.29 20.99 -2.93
CA VAL A 209 -3.66 21.82 -1.90
C VAL A 209 -4.40 21.70 -0.57
N GLU A 210 -5.74 21.70 -0.60
CA GLU A 210 -6.54 21.56 0.62
C GLU A 210 -6.34 20.19 1.27
N VAL A 211 -6.22 19.13 0.47
CA VAL A 211 -5.91 17.77 0.97
C VAL A 211 -4.55 17.77 1.68
N ILE A 212 -3.51 18.34 1.07
CA ILE A 212 -2.18 18.45 1.70
C ILE A 212 -2.24 19.30 2.96
N ASP A 213 -2.89 20.46 2.92
CA ASP A 213 -2.98 21.38 4.06
C ASP A 213 -3.71 20.72 5.24
N GLU A 214 -4.77 19.94 4.99
CA GLU A 214 -5.46 19.20 6.04
C GLU A 214 -4.60 18.05 6.59
N ASP A 215 -3.88 17.29 5.75
CA ASP A 215 -2.96 16.24 6.22
C ASP A 215 -1.80 16.83 7.04
N LEU A 216 -1.26 17.98 6.62
CA LEU A 216 -0.22 18.72 7.35
C LEU A 216 -0.74 19.24 8.68
N LYS A 217 -1.95 19.82 8.73
CA LYS A 217 -2.59 20.24 9.99
C LYS A 217 -2.80 19.05 10.93
N VAL A 218 -3.25 17.90 10.42
CA VAL A 218 -3.41 16.69 11.22
C VAL A 218 -2.07 16.26 11.82
N ALA A 219 -1.00 16.26 11.02
CA ALA A 219 0.33 15.81 11.46
C ALA A 219 1.02 16.79 12.41
N MET A 220 0.90 18.10 12.18
CA MET A 220 1.58 19.12 12.98
C MET A 220 0.78 19.52 14.23
N LEU A 221 -0.56 19.57 14.14
CA LEU A 221 -1.43 20.10 15.19
C LEU A 221 -2.22 19.01 15.92
N ASN A 222 -2.17 17.74 15.48
CA ASN A 222 -3.01 16.64 15.98
C ASN A 222 -4.53 16.92 15.90
N VAL A 223 -4.94 17.86 15.05
CA VAL A 223 -6.35 18.20 14.84
C VAL A 223 -6.92 17.25 13.81
N LYS A 224 -7.81 16.33 14.22
CA LYS A 224 -8.52 15.43 13.30
C LYS A 224 -9.88 16.02 12.94
N ARG A 225 -10.25 16.04 11.67
CA ARG A 225 -11.64 16.26 11.24
C ARG A 225 -12.37 14.94 10.98
N SER A 226 -13.60 14.89 11.44
CA SER A 226 -14.55 13.82 11.09
C SER A 226 -15.05 14.04 9.66
N LEU A 227 -15.63 13.02 9.03
CA LEU A 227 -16.07 13.07 7.63
C LEU A 227 -17.21 14.07 7.40
N ASP A 228 -17.94 14.42 8.45
CA ASP A 228 -18.98 15.46 8.50
C ASP A 228 -18.42 16.88 8.69
N GLY A 229 -17.09 17.06 8.65
CA GLY A 229 -16.43 18.36 8.76
C GLY A 229 -16.26 18.89 10.19
N ARG A 230 -16.75 18.17 11.21
CA ARG A 230 -16.58 18.56 12.62
C ARG A 230 -15.20 18.17 13.15
N PHE A 231 -14.66 18.96 14.07
CA PHE A 231 -13.41 18.62 14.77
C PHE A 231 -13.64 17.41 15.68
N ALA A 232 -12.85 16.36 15.49
CA ALA A 232 -12.82 15.19 16.36
C ALA A 232 -11.95 15.48 17.60
N ARG A 233 -12.29 14.86 18.74
CA ARG A 233 -11.49 14.97 19.97
C ARG A 233 -10.03 14.58 19.70
N ILE A 234 -9.12 15.41 20.18
CA ILE A 234 -7.67 15.20 20.12
C ILE A 234 -7.36 13.89 20.85
N SER A 235 -6.80 12.92 20.13
CA SER A 235 -6.29 11.68 20.75
C SER A 235 -4.90 11.97 21.32
N ASN A 236 -4.64 11.59 22.58
CA ASN A 236 -3.32 11.67 23.23
C ASN A 236 -2.22 10.80 22.59
N ASP A 237 -2.52 10.17 21.45
CA ASP A 237 -1.57 9.43 20.63
C ASP A 237 -0.68 10.45 19.89
N LYS A 238 0.39 10.91 20.57
CA LYS A 238 1.43 11.74 19.97
C LYS A 238 2.17 10.90 18.93
N SER A 239 1.67 10.91 17.70
CA SER A 239 2.44 10.45 16.55
C SER A 239 3.76 11.25 16.52
N LEU A 240 4.85 10.60 16.87
CA LEU A 240 6.20 11.14 16.78
C LEU A 240 6.44 11.55 15.32
N ARG A 241 6.50 12.87 15.06
CA ARG A 241 6.95 13.54 13.82
C ARG A 241 6.90 12.63 12.59
N GLN A 242 5.70 12.22 12.18
CA GLN A 242 5.56 11.49 10.93
C GLN A 242 5.79 12.47 9.79
N SER A 243 6.80 12.19 8.95
CA SER A 243 6.86 12.78 7.61
C SER A 243 5.50 12.52 6.96
N VAL A 244 4.78 13.57 6.58
CA VAL A 244 3.53 13.43 5.83
C VAL A 244 3.94 13.03 4.42
N PRO A 245 3.70 11.78 3.98
CA PRO A 245 4.01 11.39 2.62
C PRO A 245 3.16 12.26 1.68
N LEU A 246 3.79 12.83 0.66
CA LEU A 246 3.10 13.66 -0.31
C LEU A 246 2.08 12.80 -1.06
N PRO A 247 0.78 13.16 -1.08
CA PRO A 247 -0.23 12.37 -1.75
C PRO A 247 0.01 12.26 -3.26
N VAL A 248 -0.51 11.21 -3.89
CA VAL A 248 -0.35 10.98 -5.34
C VAL A 248 -0.92 12.13 -6.17
N HIS A 249 -0.23 12.54 -7.23
CA HIS A 249 -0.69 13.61 -8.12
C HIS A 249 -0.74 13.14 -9.57
N PHE A 250 -1.82 13.48 -10.29
CA PHE A 250 -2.05 13.05 -11.67
C PHE A 250 -0.90 13.40 -12.62
N TYR A 251 -0.49 14.66 -12.69
CA TYR A 251 0.64 15.03 -13.56
C TYR A 251 1.95 14.34 -13.18
N GLY A 252 2.18 14.03 -11.90
CA GLY A 252 3.32 13.22 -11.48
C GLY A 252 3.26 11.81 -12.02
N GLN A 253 2.09 11.16 -11.94
CA GLN A 253 1.89 9.81 -12.50
C GLN A 253 2.07 9.78 -14.02
N MET A 254 1.55 10.79 -14.72
CA MET A 254 1.74 10.93 -16.17
C MET A 254 3.21 11.19 -16.56
N ALA A 255 4.02 11.77 -15.67
CA ALA A 255 5.43 12.01 -15.93
C ALA A 255 6.32 10.77 -15.73
N LEU A 256 5.81 9.68 -15.13
CA LEU A 256 6.59 8.47 -14.85
C LEU A 256 7.01 7.69 -16.10
N HIS A 257 6.20 7.73 -17.16
CA HIS A 257 6.40 6.93 -18.39
C HIS A 257 6.35 7.78 -19.66
N LEU A 258 6.83 7.22 -20.78
CA LEU A 258 7.03 7.97 -22.02
C LEU A 258 5.70 8.39 -22.66
N THR A 259 4.72 7.49 -22.70
CA THR A 259 3.40 7.79 -23.26
C THR A 259 2.75 8.97 -22.54
N GLY A 260 2.78 8.98 -21.21
CA GLY A 260 2.23 10.06 -20.40
C GLY A 260 2.97 11.38 -20.58
N GLN A 261 4.30 11.36 -20.68
CA GLN A 261 5.10 12.54 -21.00
C GLN A 261 4.74 13.13 -22.37
N GLN A 262 4.56 12.29 -23.40
CA GLN A 262 4.12 12.76 -24.71
C GLN A 262 2.74 13.41 -24.66
N MET A 263 1.81 12.84 -23.89
CA MET A 263 0.48 13.42 -23.69
C MET A 263 0.55 14.75 -22.93
N LEU A 264 1.40 14.86 -21.90
CA LEU A 264 1.67 16.11 -21.19
C LEU A 264 2.19 17.20 -22.14
N SER A 265 3.19 16.88 -22.97
CA SER A 265 3.74 17.82 -23.96
C SER A 265 2.69 18.27 -24.98
N LYS A 266 1.90 17.33 -25.53
CA LYS A 266 0.83 17.65 -26.50
C LYS A 266 -0.30 18.48 -25.88
N SER A 267 -0.58 18.29 -24.60
CA SER A 267 -1.64 19.01 -23.89
C SER A 267 -1.32 20.49 -23.64
N GLY A 268 -0.04 20.89 -23.72
CA GLY A 268 0.43 22.24 -23.40
C GLY A 268 0.29 22.60 -21.91
N GLU A 269 0.07 21.62 -21.03
CA GLU A 269 -0.21 21.89 -19.62
C GLU A 269 0.96 22.50 -18.87
N VAL A 270 2.18 22.09 -19.18
CA VAL A 270 3.40 22.62 -18.52
C VAL A 270 3.56 24.10 -18.81
N GLU A 271 3.50 24.50 -20.09
CA GLU A 271 3.58 25.91 -20.50
C GLU A 271 2.43 26.73 -19.92
N ARG A 272 1.21 26.18 -19.92
CA ARG A 272 0.05 26.85 -19.30
C ARG A 272 0.27 27.13 -17.81
N LEU A 273 0.81 26.17 -17.06
CA LEU A 273 1.12 26.31 -15.64
C LEU A 273 2.25 27.32 -15.41
N LEU A 274 3.32 27.28 -16.21
CA LEU A 274 4.42 28.24 -16.15
C LEU A 274 3.95 29.67 -16.47
N ASP A 275 3.18 29.86 -17.53
CA ASP A 275 2.62 31.16 -17.90
C ASP A 275 1.64 31.69 -16.85
N TYR A 276 0.94 30.80 -16.14
CA TYR A 276 0.10 31.17 -15.01
C TYR A 276 0.94 31.72 -13.85
N LEU A 277 2.06 31.07 -13.52
CA LEU A 277 2.98 31.54 -12.49
C LEU A 277 3.72 32.83 -12.89
N ARG A 278 4.11 32.99 -14.16
CA ARG A 278 4.81 34.19 -14.65
C ARG A 278 3.91 35.44 -14.68
N ARG A 279 2.62 35.27 -14.98
CA ARG A 279 1.63 36.36 -15.01
C ARG A 279 1.12 36.76 -13.62
N TRP A 280 1.53 36.04 -12.59
CA TRP A 280 1.08 36.31 -11.23
C TRP A 280 1.68 37.63 -10.69
N SER A 281 0.83 38.45 -10.07
CA SER A 281 1.21 39.70 -9.40
C SER A 281 1.05 39.56 -7.88
N VAL A 282 1.93 40.22 -7.12
CA VAL A 282 2.07 40.03 -5.66
C VAL A 282 0.84 40.51 -4.85
N SER A 283 -0.05 41.32 -5.43
CA SER A 283 -1.20 41.95 -4.75
C SER A 283 -2.48 41.09 -4.70
N VAL A 284 -2.36 39.78 -4.77
CA VAL A 284 -3.49 38.88 -5.05
C VAL A 284 -4.30 38.51 -3.80
N GLU A 285 -5.63 38.46 -3.95
CA GLU A 285 -6.58 37.97 -2.95
C GLU A 285 -6.26 36.53 -2.49
N THR A 286 -6.49 36.25 -1.20
CA THR A 286 -6.26 34.94 -0.57
C THR A 286 -6.96 33.77 -1.30
N SER A 287 -8.05 34.05 -2.03
CA SER A 287 -8.82 33.10 -2.82
C SER A 287 -8.03 32.47 -3.98
N GLN A 288 -7.09 33.22 -4.58
CA GLN A 288 -6.29 32.77 -5.72
C GLN A 288 -4.96 32.10 -5.28
N LEU A 289 -4.54 32.29 -4.03
CA LEU A 289 -3.33 31.68 -3.48
C LEU A 289 -3.35 30.15 -3.58
N ARG A 290 -4.53 29.55 -3.40
CA ARG A 290 -4.74 28.10 -3.55
C ARG A 290 -4.45 27.61 -4.98
N ASN A 291 -4.85 28.37 -6.00
CA ASN A 291 -4.61 27.99 -7.39
C ASN A 291 -3.12 28.08 -7.75
N ILE A 292 -2.41 29.05 -7.17
CA ILE A 292 -0.95 29.21 -7.34
C ILE A 292 -0.21 28.06 -6.66
N LYS A 293 -0.54 27.75 -5.39
CA LYS A 293 0.00 26.58 -4.68
C LYS A 293 -0.25 25.29 -5.47
N GLY A 294 -1.45 25.14 -6.05
CA GLY A 294 -1.80 24.00 -6.90
C GLY A 294 -0.95 23.92 -8.17
N ALA A 295 -0.70 25.05 -8.84
CA ALA A 295 0.16 25.10 -10.03
C ALA A 295 1.62 24.75 -9.71
N ILE A 296 2.15 25.26 -8.58
CA ILE A 296 3.51 24.93 -8.11
C ILE A 296 3.63 23.44 -7.81
N LEU A 297 2.67 22.88 -7.06
CA LEU A 297 2.67 21.45 -6.72
C LEU A 297 2.58 20.58 -7.98
N ALA A 298 1.70 20.94 -8.92
CA ALA A 298 1.58 20.25 -10.20
C ALA A 298 2.94 20.20 -10.95
N LEU A 299 3.62 21.35 -11.09
CA LEU A 299 4.93 21.42 -11.73
C LEU A 299 6.01 20.66 -10.94
N ALA A 300 5.98 20.73 -9.61
CA ALA A 300 6.91 20.01 -8.74
C ALA A 300 6.76 18.48 -8.89
N HIS A 301 5.53 17.98 -9.00
CA HIS A 301 5.28 16.57 -9.27
C HIS A 301 5.79 16.14 -10.64
N ILE A 302 5.59 16.95 -11.69
CA ILE A 302 6.12 16.65 -13.03
C ILE A 302 7.65 16.60 -13.00
N ALA A 303 8.30 17.56 -12.34
CA ALA A 303 9.75 17.63 -12.25
C ALA A 303 10.34 16.49 -11.39
N GLY A 304 9.71 16.16 -10.27
CA GLY A 304 10.18 15.15 -9.32
C GLY A 304 9.94 13.70 -9.77
N SER A 305 8.97 13.46 -10.65
CA SER A 305 8.65 12.11 -11.16
C SER A 305 9.39 11.73 -12.44
N ARG A 306 10.36 12.55 -12.89
CA ARG A 306 11.06 12.33 -14.15
C ARG A 306 12.04 11.15 -14.04
N SER A 307 11.83 10.12 -14.86
CA SER A 307 12.78 9.02 -15.01
C SER A 307 14.08 9.51 -15.68
N PRO A 308 15.28 9.15 -15.17
CA PRO A 308 16.57 9.58 -15.72
C PRO A 308 16.79 9.18 -17.18
N ASP A 309 16.15 8.10 -17.65
CA ASP A 309 16.27 7.59 -19.03
C ASP A 309 15.59 8.49 -20.08
N CYS A 310 14.75 9.45 -19.68
CA CYS A 310 13.92 10.27 -20.57
C CYS A 310 14.29 11.77 -20.52
N SER A 311 15.57 12.07 -20.62
CA SER A 311 16.12 13.43 -20.53
C SER A 311 15.78 14.35 -21.72
N GLY A 312 15.22 13.82 -22.82
CA GLY A 312 15.10 14.56 -24.09
C GLY A 312 13.78 15.28 -24.42
N HIS A 313 12.63 14.93 -23.82
CA HIS A 313 11.32 15.32 -24.40
C HIS A 313 10.54 16.44 -23.67
N LEU A 314 10.88 16.77 -22.42
CA LEU A 314 10.36 17.96 -21.73
C LEU A 314 11.51 18.90 -21.38
N SER A 315 11.64 19.97 -22.16
CA SER A 315 12.53 21.10 -21.88
C SER A 315 11.96 21.91 -20.71
N LEU A 316 12.25 21.50 -19.48
CA LEU A 316 11.95 22.24 -18.25
C LEU A 316 13.06 23.28 -17.92
N CYS A 317 13.78 23.77 -18.94
CA CYS A 317 14.78 24.81 -18.74
C CYS A 317 14.08 26.09 -18.26
N GLY A 318 14.36 26.51 -17.02
CA GLY A 318 13.73 27.69 -16.38
C GLY A 318 12.61 27.37 -15.37
N THR A 319 12.09 26.14 -15.34
CA THR A 319 10.98 25.77 -14.44
C THR A 319 11.36 25.88 -12.97
N MET A 320 12.59 25.48 -12.61
CA MET A 320 13.07 25.57 -11.22
C MET A 320 13.20 27.04 -10.76
N SER A 321 13.71 27.92 -11.62
CA SER A 321 13.83 29.36 -11.29
C SER A 321 12.46 30.03 -11.16
N ASP A 322 11.51 29.67 -12.03
CA ASP A 322 10.13 30.17 -11.97
C ASP A 322 9.39 29.65 -10.71
N ILE A 323 9.63 28.39 -10.31
CA ILE A 323 9.11 27.81 -9.05
C ILE A 323 9.72 28.52 -7.84
N GLU A 324 11.04 28.71 -7.79
CA GLU A 324 11.73 29.40 -6.70
C GLU A 324 11.23 30.84 -6.55
N ARG A 325 11.07 31.57 -7.67
CA ARG A 325 10.53 32.93 -7.66
C ARG A 325 9.11 32.98 -7.11
N ALA A 326 8.24 32.07 -7.54
CA ALA A 326 6.86 31.99 -7.06
C ALA A 326 6.81 31.64 -5.56
N TRP A 327 7.66 30.71 -5.11
CA TRP A 327 7.75 30.30 -3.71
C TRP A 327 8.21 31.43 -2.78
N CYS A 328 9.25 32.17 -3.16
CA CYS A 328 9.75 33.32 -2.41
C CYS A 328 8.68 34.41 -2.23
N CYS A 329 7.90 34.68 -3.27
CA CYS A 329 6.80 35.65 -3.21
C CYS A 329 5.64 35.19 -2.30
N ILE A 330 5.36 33.88 -2.23
CA ILE A 330 4.36 33.32 -1.30
C ILE A 330 4.82 33.50 0.15
N LEU A 331 6.07 33.14 0.46
CA LEU A 331 6.63 33.26 1.81
C LEU A 331 6.69 34.73 2.28
N GLY A 332 7.08 35.65 1.40
CA GLY A 332 7.09 37.08 1.72
C GLY A 332 5.70 37.65 2.06
N ASN A 333 4.66 37.19 1.38
CA ASN A 333 3.27 37.61 1.63
C ASN A 333 2.64 36.98 2.88
N GLU A 334 3.04 35.77 3.28
CA GLU A 334 2.60 35.18 4.55
C GLU A 334 3.32 35.81 5.75
N PHE A 335 4.60 36.19 5.60
CA PHE A 335 5.37 36.88 6.65
C PHE A 335 4.85 38.31 6.91
N ASN A 336 4.55 39.08 5.86
CA ASN A 336 3.97 40.43 5.99
C ASN A 336 2.53 40.44 6.53
N ARG A 337 1.84 39.30 6.57
CA ARG A 337 0.49 39.17 7.16
C ARG A 337 0.49 38.80 8.64
N GLN A 338 1.64 38.40 9.21
CA GLN A 338 1.78 38.08 10.64
C GLN A 338 2.35 39.24 11.48
N GLN A 339 2.66 40.38 10.86
CA GLN A 339 2.99 41.65 11.52
C GLN A 339 1.78 42.57 11.56
#